data_AF-B0VJS7-F1
#
_entry.id   AF-B0VJS7-F1
#
_cell.length_a   1.000
_cell.length_b   1.000
_cell.length_c   1.000
_cell.angle_alpha   90.00
_cell.angle_beta   90.00
_cell.angle_gamma   90.00
#
_symmetry.space_group_name_H-M   'P 1'
#
loop_
_entity.id
_entity.type
_entity.pdbx_description
1 polymer ?
#
loop_
_entity_poly.entity_id
_entity_poly.type
_entity_poly.pdbx_seq_one_letter_code
_entity_poly.pdbx_strand_id
1 'polypeptide(L)'
;MISIVIDSKVTRWTREIKYVFGFIFQTLGYNFRFLEELEDLKANDILLVYGYTEPTPEELKSLAKHYITFFIPCDPDFFDAKAYSADRLRRCMREIKLLNITPVVSNRKFEYPAENYTESDISGGKINFDLVGNLFLHLSNLEESSDAGSMEKGFYPDSASAFYNYRETPIVDNLLWLMDSLIKEHCRAKNNCIVQKLYWPLAQQAAVLLSHSIDDLQKWDASSLILSIPDDLAMFFTFRWKQLAHTLTGKIQYLFTNYELNWNFDEFLKYEKDSNCRSTYFLATEANEEIDYSLEDPDLQEEIQKILHNGNDIGLLATADKLTQDDYLTRKQILLHLLGKEKLGIRQLNYKSNNTIRELQNKISPVFSQSTAFQSLPGYKNGMSLPWQPWVNGTKMDYWELPTIYRDEYLKINKHNYLQLEDAKHQLKKFFQNALRTHSIFSTDFTIASFSNISYMNKLYPYLLALIKSSNTYLTTAGELVDWWEKRNRVTINESEDQIGLMFPDDLDNFTLFLLGNPKIKEVAEMPAKVKGNQIQFSNIKADSIAVIVLEGK
;
A
#
# COMPACT_ATOMS: atom_id res chain seq x y z
N MET A 1 -21.90 -5.29 -13.49
CA MET A 1 -21.26 -4.00 -13.17
C MET A 1 -21.83 -3.43 -11.87
N ILE A 2 -21.10 -2.54 -11.18
CA ILE A 2 -21.58 -1.87 -9.95
C ILE A 2 -22.11 -0.48 -10.31
N SER A 3 -23.36 -0.20 -9.98
CA SER A 3 -24.03 1.06 -10.24
C SER A 3 -24.29 1.78 -8.91
N ILE A 4 -23.77 3.01 -8.77
CA ILE A 4 -23.74 3.74 -7.50
C ILE A 4 -24.67 4.95 -7.59
N VAL A 5 -25.58 5.08 -6.64
CA VAL A 5 -26.45 6.24 -6.46
C VAL A 5 -26.05 6.97 -5.19
N ILE A 6 -25.82 8.28 -5.32
CA ILE A 6 -25.49 9.18 -4.20
C ILE A 6 -26.73 10.02 -3.90
N ASP A 7 -27.20 10.00 -2.65
CA ASP A 7 -28.35 10.79 -2.19
C ASP A 7 -28.14 12.29 -2.46
N SER A 8 -29.17 12.95 -2.97
CA SER A 8 -29.15 14.38 -3.31
C SER A 8 -28.79 15.27 -2.10
N LYS A 9 -29.09 14.81 -0.88
CA LYS A 9 -28.80 15.52 0.38
C LYS A 9 -27.31 15.62 0.70
N VAL A 10 -26.45 14.78 0.12
CA VAL A 10 -25.00 14.74 0.39
C VAL A 10 -24.17 15.17 -0.81
N THR A 11 -24.81 15.79 -1.80
CA THR A 11 -24.18 16.26 -3.05
C THR A 11 -23.04 17.24 -2.83
N ARG A 12 -23.02 17.96 -1.70
CA ARG A 12 -21.90 18.84 -1.31
C ARG A 12 -20.55 18.12 -1.28
N TRP A 13 -20.50 16.85 -0.90
CA TRP A 13 -19.27 16.05 -0.75
C TRP A 13 -19.09 15.03 -1.88
N THR A 14 -19.71 15.28 -3.04
CA THR A 14 -19.68 14.34 -4.16
C THR A 14 -18.25 14.03 -4.62
N ARG A 15 -17.30 14.96 -4.50
CA ARG A 15 -15.92 14.73 -4.95
C ARG A 15 -15.22 13.71 -4.06
N GLU A 16 -15.33 13.87 -2.75
CA GLU A 16 -14.78 12.98 -1.73
C GLU A 16 -15.43 11.60 -1.83
N ILE A 17 -16.75 11.54 -1.93
CA ILE A 17 -17.51 10.30 -2.06
C ILE A 17 -17.11 9.55 -3.34
N LYS A 18 -17.05 10.24 -4.49
CA LYS A 18 -16.63 9.63 -5.76
C LYS A 18 -15.18 9.15 -5.71
N TYR A 19 -14.29 9.88 -5.04
CA TYR A 19 -12.91 9.47 -4.82
C TYR A 19 -12.83 8.14 -4.04
N VAL A 20 -13.55 8.02 -2.93
CA VAL A 20 -13.53 6.80 -2.11
C VAL A 20 -14.14 5.61 -2.86
N PHE A 21 -15.27 5.78 -3.53
CA PHE A 21 -15.85 4.70 -4.35
C PHE A 21 -14.92 4.30 -5.50
N GLY A 22 -14.26 5.28 -6.11
CA GLY A 22 -13.20 5.04 -7.08
C GLY A 22 -12.10 4.15 -6.50
N PHE A 23 -11.58 4.52 -5.32
CA PHE A 23 -10.60 3.72 -4.61
C PHE A 23 -11.10 2.29 -4.31
N ILE A 24 -12.31 2.13 -3.75
CA ILE A 24 -12.88 0.82 -3.40
C ILE A 24 -12.92 -0.09 -4.63
N PHE A 25 -13.58 0.34 -5.70
CA PHE A 25 -13.87 -0.55 -6.82
C PHE A 25 -12.69 -0.72 -7.79
N GLN A 26 -11.82 0.29 -7.94
CA GLN A 26 -10.56 0.12 -8.65
C GLN A 26 -9.66 -0.89 -7.92
N THR A 27 -9.55 -0.78 -6.60
CA THR A 27 -8.76 -1.71 -5.79
C THR A 27 -9.31 -3.13 -5.85
N LEU A 28 -10.61 -3.30 -5.57
CA LEU A 28 -11.29 -4.61 -5.63
C LEU A 28 -11.37 -5.19 -7.06
N GLY A 29 -11.16 -4.38 -8.10
CA GLY A 29 -11.14 -4.83 -9.49
C GLY A 29 -12.51 -4.96 -10.12
N TYR A 30 -13.49 -4.21 -9.66
CA TYR A 30 -14.84 -4.19 -10.21
C TYR A 30 -15.06 -2.97 -11.10
N ASN A 31 -15.76 -3.16 -12.22
CA ASN A 31 -16.25 -2.04 -13.01
C ASN A 31 -17.41 -1.36 -12.30
N PHE A 32 -17.39 -0.04 -12.26
CA PHE A 32 -18.40 0.75 -11.59
C PHE A 32 -18.78 2.00 -12.39
N ARG A 33 -19.97 2.54 -12.12
CA ARG A 33 -20.46 3.81 -12.63
C ARG A 33 -21.31 4.53 -11.59
N PHE A 34 -21.38 5.86 -11.70
CA PHE A 34 -22.32 6.67 -10.92
C PHE A 34 -23.56 6.92 -11.77
N LEU A 35 -24.74 6.75 -11.16
CA LEU A 35 -26.02 7.02 -11.79
C LEU A 35 -26.63 8.30 -11.20
N GLU A 36 -27.26 9.09 -12.08
CA GLU A 36 -28.10 10.23 -11.68
C GLU A 36 -29.57 9.79 -11.51
N GLU A 37 -30.04 8.90 -12.40
CA GLU A 37 -31.40 8.36 -12.41
C GLU A 37 -31.38 6.82 -12.36
N LEU A 38 -32.38 6.22 -11.70
CA LEU A 38 -32.49 4.75 -11.57
C LEU A 38 -32.89 4.06 -12.88
N GLU A 39 -33.42 4.81 -13.85
CA GLU A 39 -33.85 4.28 -15.16
C GLU A 39 -32.67 3.76 -15.99
N ASP A 40 -31.46 4.25 -15.73
CA ASP A 40 -30.23 3.82 -16.41
C ASP A 40 -29.69 2.47 -15.93
N LEU A 41 -30.31 1.86 -14.90
CA LEU A 41 -29.85 0.63 -14.27
C LEU A 41 -30.10 -0.60 -15.16
N LYS A 42 -29.04 -1.37 -15.44
CA LYS A 42 -29.14 -2.59 -16.26
C LYS A 42 -29.55 -3.79 -15.40
N ALA A 43 -30.19 -4.79 -16.00
CA ALA A 43 -30.74 -5.96 -15.30
C ALA A 43 -29.71 -6.72 -14.42
N ASN A 44 -28.45 -6.82 -14.85
CA ASN A 44 -27.39 -7.54 -14.14
C ASN A 44 -26.53 -6.64 -13.22
N ASP A 45 -26.90 -5.37 -13.06
CA ASP A 45 -26.14 -4.47 -12.19
C ASP A 45 -26.36 -4.78 -10.70
N ILE A 46 -25.32 -4.53 -9.91
CA ILE A 46 -25.43 -4.35 -8.47
C ILE A 46 -25.72 -2.89 -8.21
N LEU A 47 -26.81 -2.59 -7.51
CA LEU A 47 -27.14 -1.24 -7.08
C LEU A 47 -26.53 -0.98 -5.69
N LEU A 48 -25.72 0.07 -5.58
CA LEU A 48 -25.22 0.57 -4.30
C LEU A 48 -25.80 1.96 -4.05
N VAL A 49 -26.54 2.10 -2.96
CA VAL A 49 -27.14 3.36 -2.52
C VAL A 49 -26.35 3.91 -1.34
N TYR A 50 -25.78 5.09 -1.51
CA TYR A 50 -25.09 5.83 -0.46
C TYR A 50 -25.90 7.06 -0.07
N GLY A 51 -26.44 7.07 1.16
CA GLY A 51 -27.41 8.10 1.52
C GLY A 51 -27.51 8.42 3.00
N TYR A 52 -27.97 9.65 3.28
CA TYR A 52 -28.17 10.12 4.65
C TYR A 52 -29.49 9.59 5.22
N THR A 53 -30.51 9.52 4.37
CA THR A 53 -31.82 8.98 4.76
C THR A 53 -31.80 7.47 4.59
N GLU A 54 -32.00 6.75 5.67
CA GLU A 54 -32.10 5.30 5.62
C GLU A 54 -33.42 4.91 4.94
N PRO A 55 -33.39 4.17 3.82
CA PRO A 55 -34.60 3.67 3.19
C PRO A 55 -35.27 2.68 4.12
N THR A 56 -36.60 2.64 4.06
CA THR A 56 -37.37 1.65 4.83
C THR A 56 -37.00 0.23 4.38
N PRO A 57 -37.11 -0.78 5.26
CA PRO A 57 -36.86 -2.17 4.87
C PRO A 57 -37.71 -2.62 3.68
N GLU A 58 -38.92 -2.09 3.54
CA GLU A 58 -39.83 -2.39 2.42
C GLU A 58 -39.33 -1.81 1.09
N GLU A 59 -38.83 -0.57 1.09
CA GLU A 59 -38.21 0.07 -0.08
C GLU A 59 -36.96 -0.69 -0.53
N LEU A 60 -36.08 -1.05 0.41
CA LEU A 60 -34.90 -1.87 0.10
C LEU A 60 -35.29 -3.24 -0.45
N LYS A 61 -36.25 -3.92 0.17
CA LYS A 61 -36.75 -5.22 -0.31
C LYS A 61 -37.36 -5.10 -1.71
N SER A 62 -38.05 -4.01 -2.03
CA SER A 62 -38.63 -3.77 -3.36
C SER A 62 -37.56 -3.67 -4.45
N LEU A 63 -36.49 -2.91 -4.20
CA LEU A 63 -35.33 -2.81 -5.10
C LEU A 63 -34.55 -4.13 -5.18
N ALA A 64 -34.33 -4.77 -4.03
CA ALA A 64 -33.58 -6.02 -3.89
C ALA A 64 -34.23 -7.24 -4.55
N LYS A 65 -35.53 -7.17 -4.90
CA LYS A 65 -36.19 -8.16 -5.75
C LYS A 65 -35.60 -8.17 -7.17
N HIS A 66 -35.43 -6.99 -7.72
CA HIS A 66 -35.01 -6.81 -9.11
C HIS A 66 -33.49 -6.83 -9.25
N TYR A 67 -32.77 -6.17 -8.36
CA TYR A 67 -31.31 -6.00 -8.41
C TYR A 67 -30.64 -6.50 -7.14
N ILE A 68 -29.36 -6.86 -7.21
CA ILE A 68 -28.59 -7.01 -5.97
C ILE A 68 -28.41 -5.60 -5.40
N THR A 69 -28.95 -5.32 -4.21
CA THR A 69 -29.01 -3.94 -3.69
C THR A 69 -28.28 -3.81 -2.35
N PHE A 70 -27.35 -2.87 -2.24
CA PHE A 70 -26.65 -2.53 -1.00
C PHE A 70 -26.95 -1.12 -0.56
N PHE A 71 -27.22 -0.91 0.73
CA PHE A 71 -27.32 0.41 1.35
C PHE A 71 -26.15 0.67 2.28
N ILE A 72 -25.56 1.86 2.17
CA ILE A 72 -24.53 2.36 3.07
C ILE A 72 -24.97 3.74 3.60
N PRO A 73 -25.10 3.91 4.93
CA PRO A 73 -25.45 5.20 5.51
C PRO A 73 -24.29 6.18 5.37
N CYS A 74 -24.61 7.43 5.07
CA CYS A 74 -23.66 8.54 5.07
C CYS A 74 -23.68 9.26 6.42
N ASP A 75 -22.51 9.45 7.03
CA ASP A 75 -22.27 10.36 8.14
C ASP A 75 -21.45 11.57 7.62
N PRO A 76 -22.11 12.70 7.35
CA PRO A 76 -21.47 13.90 6.80
C PRO A 76 -20.24 14.40 7.55
N ASP A 77 -20.13 14.08 8.84
CA ASP A 77 -19.03 14.52 9.69
C ASP A 77 -17.68 13.96 9.22
N PHE A 78 -17.64 12.84 8.48
CA PHE A 78 -16.38 12.34 7.92
C PHE A 78 -15.77 13.26 6.87
N PHE A 79 -16.59 14.12 6.24
CA PHE A 79 -16.17 15.00 5.16
C PHE A 79 -15.97 16.45 5.63
N ASP A 80 -16.10 16.71 6.94
CA ASP A 80 -15.75 17.97 7.57
C ASP A 80 -14.51 17.79 8.47
N ALA A 81 -13.40 18.42 8.08
CA ALA A 81 -12.14 18.36 8.81
C ALA A 81 -12.21 18.82 10.27
N LYS A 82 -13.25 19.58 10.65
CA LYS A 82 -13.44 20.07 12.02
C LYS A 82 -14.38 19.20 12.85
N ALA A 83 -15.09 18.25 12.25
CA ALA A 83 -16.14 17.52 12.94
C ALA A 83 -15.59 16.42 13.88
N TYR A 84 -14.45 15.82 13.54
CA TYR A 84 -13.83 14.75 14.34
C TYR A 84 -12.57 15.23 15.05
N SER A 85 -12.68 15.55 16.34
CA SER A 85 -11.50 15.66 17.21
C SER A 85 -10.98 14.27 17.62
N ALA A 86 -9.72 14.19 18.06
CA ALA A 86 -9.12 12.95 18.55
C ALA A 86 -9.97 12.29 19.67
N ASP A 87 -10.52 13.09 20.60
CA ASP A 87 -11.39 12.57 21.65
C ASP A 87 -12.74 12.06 21.13
N ARG A 88 -13.30 12.72 20.11
CA ARG A 88 -14.53 12.26 19.47
C ARG A 88 -14.29 10.93 18.76
N LEU A 89 -13.19 10.80 18.01
CA LEU A 89 -12.80 9.55 17.35
C LEU A 89 -12.73 8.40 18.36
N ARG A 90 -12.03 8.58 19.48
CA ARG A 90 -11.93 7.58 20.55
C ARG A 90 -13.29 7.18 21.13
N ARG A 91 -14.21 8.14 21.33
CA ARG A 91 -15.57 7.87 21.87
C ARG A 91 -16.48 7.16 20.86
N CYS A 92 -16.32 7.45 19.58
CA CYS A 92 -17.12 6.89 18.48
C CYS A 92 -16.51 5.61 17.90
N MET A 93 -15.34 5.19 18.37
CA MET A 93 -14.69 3.95 17.94
C MET A 93 -15.47 2.72 18.43
N ARG A 94 -15.68 1.78 17.52
CA ARG A 94 -16.33 0.49 17.73
C ARG A 94 -15.46 -0.59 17.12
N GLU A 95 -15.24 -1.67 17.84
CA GLU A 95 -14.52 -2.82 17.31
C GLU A 95 -15.51 -3.76 16.61
N ILE A 96 -15.20 -4.12 15.37
CA ILE A 96 -15.93 -5.14 14.61
C ILE A 96 -15.00 -6.30 14.25
N LYS A 97 -15.54 -7.51 14.21
CA LYS A 97 -14.78 -8.71 13.82
C LYS A 97 -14.95 -8.96 12.32
N LEU A 98 -13.91 -8.69 11.55
CA LEU A 98 -13.77 -9.03 10.13
C LEU A 98 -12.70 -10.13 10.00
N LEU A 99 -11.72 -9.97 9.10
CA LEU A 99 -10.51 -10.77 9.10
C LEU A 99 -9.73 -10.61 10.41
N ASN A 100 -9.70 -9.40 10.97
CA ASN A 100 -9.23 -9.11 12.33
C ASN A 100 -10.27 -8.30 13.10
N ILE A 101 -10.03 -8.12 14.39
CA ILE A 101 -10.64 -7.03 15.16
C ILE A 101 -10.23 -5.72 14.48
N THR A 102 -11.23 -5.02 13.95
CA THR A 102 -11.07 -3.83 13.12
C THR A 102 -11.81 -2.67 13.79
N PRO A 103 -11.13 -1.58 14.14
CA PRO A 103 -11.79 -0.38 14.64
C PRO A 103 -12.51 0.35 13.51
N VAL A 104 -13.75 0.74 13.75
CA VAL A 104 -14.54 1.63 12.88
C VAL A 104 -15.12 2.76 13.71
N VAL A 105 -15.24 3.93 13.13
CA VAL A 105 -15.86 5.10 13.74
C VAL A 105 -17.34 5.11 13.38
N SER A 106 -18.20 5.16 14.39
CA SER A 106 -19.64 5.31 14.20
C SER A 106 -20.29 6.03 15.38
N ASN A 107 -21.04 7.09 15.07
CA ASN A 107 -21.88 7.78 16.05
C ASN A 107 -23.07 6.91 16.49
N ARG A 108 -23.57 6.03 15.60
CA ARG A 108 -24.66 5.10 15.90
C ARG A 108 -24.13 3.79 16.46
N LYS A 109 -24.80 3.26 17.48
CA LYS A 109 -24.53 1.90 17.97
C LYS A 109 -25.16 0.88 17.00
N PHE A 110 -24.46 -0.22 16.78
CA PHE A 110 -24.94 -1.35 16.00
C PHE A 110 -24.36 -2.64 16.60
N GLU A 111 -25.06 -3.76 16.40
CA GLU A 111 -24.62 -5.08 16.89
C GLU A 111 -23.80 -5.83 15.84
N TYR A 112 -24.19 -5.73 14.57
CA TYR A 112 -23.56 -6.40 13.44
C TYR A 112 -23.07 -5.37 12.41
N PRO A 113 -21.90 -5.59 11.77
CA PRO A 113 -21.33 -4.63 10.82
C PRO A 113 -22.19 -4.48 9.56
N ALA A 114 -22.88 -5.55 9.15
CA ALA A 114 -23.81 -5.56 8.03
C ALA A 114 -24.99 -6.51 8.30
N GLU A 115 -26.12 -6.21 7.68
CA GLU A 115 -27.33 -7.04 7.63
C GLU A 115 -27.49 -7.59 6.21
N ASN A 116 -27.65 -8.90 6.08
CA ASN A 116 -27.87 -9.55 4.79
C ASN A 116 -29.34 -9.98 4.68
N TYR A 117 -29.96 -9.64 3.55
CA TYR A 117 -31.30 -10.05 3.18
C TYR A 117 -31.19 -11.00 1.98
N THR A 118 -31.17 -12.30 2.28
CA THR A 118 -31.16 -13.39 1.28
C THR A 118 -32.38 -14.28 1.51
N GLU A 119 -33.55 -13.78 1.11
CA GLU A 119 -34.78 -14.60 1.01
C GLU A 119 -34.95 -15.05 -0.45
N SER A 120 -35.80 -16.04 -0.74
CA SER A 120 -35.85 -16.71 -2.06
C SER A 120 -35.94 -15.79 -3.28
N ASP A 121 -36.51 -14.59 -3.13
CA ASP A 121 -36.63 -13.59 -4.21
C ASP A 121 -35.93 -12.25 -3.90
N ILE A 122 -35.20 -12.13 -2.79
CA ILE A 122 -34.60 -10.87 -2.33
C ILE A 122 -33.11 -11.07 -2.14
N SER A 123 -32.31 -10.25 -2.81
CA SER A 123 -30.86 -10.22 -2.64
C SER A 123 -30.39 -8.80 -2.36
N GLY A 124 -30.19 -8.47 -1.10
CA GLY A 124 -29.62 -7.19 -0.73
C GLY A 124 -29.00 -7.18 0.65
N GLY A 125 -28.31 -6.10 0.98
CA GLY A 125 -27.68 -5.93 2.27
C GLY A 125 -27.59 -4.47 2.70
N LYS A 126 -27.34 -4.27 3.99
CA LYS A 126 -27.14 -2.95 4.58
C LYS A 126 -25.87 -2.97 5.43
N ILE A 127 -25.00 -2.00 5.24
CA ILE A 127 -23.87 -1.77 6.16
C ILE A 127 -24.35 -0.83 7.27
N ASN A 128 -24.06 -1.16 8.53
CA ASN A 128 -24.65 -0.45 9.69
C ASN A 128 -23.83 0.77 10.16
N PHE A 129 -22.76 1.09 9.47
CA PHE A 129 -21.91 2.26 9.70
C PHE A 129 -21.49 2.84 8.35
N ASP A 130 -20.98 4.07 8.38
CA ASP A 130 -20.51 4.73 7.16
C ASP A 130 -19.15 4.15 6.73
N LEU A 131 -19.20 3.12 5.88
CA LEU A 131 -18.02 2.50 5.30
C LEU A 131 -17.19 3.50 4.48
N VAL A 132 -17.86 4.37 3.72
CA VAL A 132 -17.23 5.32 2.79
C VAL A 132 -16.51 6.41 3.58
N GLY A 133 -17.17 6.98 4.60
CA GLY A 133 -16.57 7.94 5.51
C GLY A 133 -15.40 7.38 6.30
N ASN A 134 -15.50 6.13 6.80
CA ASN A 134 -14.37 5.46 7.47
C ASN A 134 -13.16 5.28 6.54
N LEU A 135 -13.38 4.89 5.28
CA LEU A 135 -12.31 4.80 4.29
C LEU A 135 -11.72 6.18 3.98
N PHE A 136 -12.57 7.21 3.85
CA PHE A 136 -12.12 8.59 3.61
C PHE A 136 -11.23 9.10 4.74
N LEU A 137 -11.58 8.81 6.01
CA LEU A 137 -10.79 9.18 7.19
C LEU A 137 -9.32 8.75 7.05
N HIS A 138 -9.11 7.51 6.61
CA HIS A 138 -7.79 6.93 6.40
C HIS A 138 -7.12 7.46 5.13
N LEU A 139 -7.85 7.51 4.00
CA LEU A 139 -7.34 7.95 2.69
C LEU A 139 -6.91 9.43 2.65
N SER A 140 -7.45 10.25 3.56
CA SER A 140 -7.17 11.68 3.66
C SER A 140 -6.28 12.06 4.84
N ASN A 141 -5.83 11.10 5.65
CA ASN A 141 -5.12 11.34 6.91
C ASN A 141 -5.84 12.36 7.80
N LEU A 142 -7.16 12.24 7.94
CA LEU A 142 -8.00 13.27 8.55
C LEU A 142 -7.57 13.59 9.99
N GLU A 143 -7.07 12.60 10.73
CA GLU A 143 -6.53 12.77 12.09
C GLU A 143 -5.42 13.84 12.12
N GLU A 144 -4.48 13.80 11.16
CA GLU A 144 -3.37 14.75 11.10
C GLU A 144 -3.86 16.18 10.87
N SER A 145 -4.95 16.35 10.12
CA SER A 145 -5.54 17.66 9.82
C SER A 145 -6.45 18.21 10.92
N SER A 146 -7.11 17.33 11.67
CA SER A 146 -8.07 17.68 12.72
C SER A 146 -7.42 17.93 14.07
N ASP A 147 -6.24 17.34 14.31
CA ASP A 147 -5.51 17.43 15.57
C ASP A 147 -4.16 18.15 15.44
N ALA A 148 -4.21 19.40 14.96
CA ALA A 148 -3.01 20.23 14.80
C ALA A 148 -2.25 20.49 16.12
N GLY A 149 -2.91 20.35 17.27
CA GLY A 149 -2.32 20.56 18.60
C GLY A 149 -1.32 19.47 19.00
N SER A 150 -1.40 18.29 18.40
CA SER A 150 -0.51 17.16 18.68
C SER A 150 0.73 17.11 17.79
N MET A 151 0.92 18.08 16.88
CA MET A 151 2.07 18.08 15.98
C MET A 151 3.38 18.32 16.74
N GLU A 152 4.35 17.42 16.57
CA GLU A 152 5.69 17.54 17.11
C GLU A 152 6.69 17.87 15.98
N LYS A 153 7.39 19.00 16.11
CA LYS A 153 8.34 19.49 15.09
C LYS A 153 7.75 19.54 13.66
N GLY A 154 6.45 19.81 13.54
CA GLY A 154 5.74 19.88 12.26
C GLY A 154 5.27 18.53 11.68
N PHE A 155 5.36 17.45 12.46
CA PHE A 155 4.91 16.11 12.08
C PHE A 155 3.89 15.57 13.07
N TYR A 156 2.94 14.77 12.61
CA TYR A 156 1.97 14.12 13.48
C TYR A 156 2.59 12.85 14.10
N PRO A 157 2.82 12.80 15.42
CA PRO A 157 3.48 11.66 16.04
C PRO A 157 2.56 10.44 16.01
N ASP A 158 3.16 9.26 15.80
CA ASP A 158 2.39 8.01 15.67
C ASP A 158 1.50 7.73 16.88
N SER A 159 2.00 8.04 18.08
CA SER A 159 1.31 7.80 19.35
C SER A 159 0.08 8.70 19.57
N ALA A 160 -0.05 9.81 18.84
CA ALA A 160 -1.22 10.69 18.96
C ALA A 160 -2.47 10.11 18.27
N SER A 161 -2.29 9.29 17.22
CA SER A 161 -3.38 8.68 16.47
C SER A 161 -4.29 7.85 17.38
N ALA A 162 -5.60 8.03 17.25
CA ALA A 162 -6.60 7.21 17.94
C ALA A 162 -6.50 5.72 17.54
N PHE A 163 -5.91 5.43 16.38
CA PHE A 163 -5.74 4.09 15.84
C PHE A 163 -4.38 3.45 16.17
N TYR A 164 -3.50 4.11 16.94
CA TYR A 164 -2.15 3.60 17.22
C TYR A 164 -2.14 2.19 17.85
N ASN A 165 -3.11 1.89 18.71
CA ASN A 165 -3.26 0.56 19.33
C ASN A 165 -3.68 -0.53 18.33
N TYR A 166 -4.17 -0.15 17.15
CA TYR A 166 -4.57 -1.04 16.06
C TYR A 166 -3.59 -1.01 14.89
N ARG A 167 -2.36 -0.50 15.09
CA ARG A 167 -1.32 -0.42 14.04
C ARG A 167 -1.06 -1.73 13.30
N GLU A 168 -1.29 -2.88 13.94
CA GLU A 168 -1.07 -4.20 13.35
C GLU A 168 -2.28 -4.71 12.55
N THR A 169 -3.38 -3.94 12.53
CA THR A 169 -4.58 -4.25 11.76
C THR A 169 -4.59 -3.43 10.47
N PRO A 170 -4.67 -4.07 9.29
CA PRO A 170 -4.85 -3.37 8.02
C PRO A 170 -6.33 -2.98 7.89
N ILE A 171 -6.70 -1.87 8.54
CA ILE A 171 -8.10 -1.42 8.69
C ILE A 171 -8.77 -1.26 7.32
N VAL A 172 -8.13 -0.56 6.40
CA VAL A 172 -8.66 -0.27 5.06
C VAL A 172 -8.86 -1.57 4.29
N ASP A 173 -7.88 -2.47 4.30
CA ASP A 173 -7.95 -3.77 3.63
C ASP A 173 -9.10 -4.63 4.18
N ASN A 174 -9.33 -4.63 5.50
CA ASN A 174 -10.45 -5.33 6.11
C ASN A 174 -11.81 -4.74 5.71
N LEU A 175 -11.90 -3.41 5.60
CA LEU A 175 -13.11 -2.72 5.13
C LEU A 175 -13.39 -3.00 3.64
N LEU A 176 -12.36 -3.08 2.81
CA LEU A 176 -12.47 -3.52 1.42
C LEU A 176 -12.95 -4.98 1.34
N TRP A 177 -12.42 -5.86 2.19
CA TRP A 177 -12.84 -7.24 2.29
C TRP A 177 -14.33 -7.37 2.66
N LEU A 178 -14.85 -6.53 3.56
CA LEU A 178 -16.28 -6.53 3.90
C LEU A 178 -17.15 -6.29 2.64
N MET A 179 -16.81 -5.27 1.84
CA MET A 179 -17.52 -4.96 0.60
C MET A 179 -17.41 -6.10 -0.43
N ASP A 180 -16.19 -6.61 -0.65
CA ASP A 180 -15.92 -7.71 -1.57
C ASP A 180 -16.68 -8.99 -1.18
N SER A 181 -16.72 -9.31 0.12
CA SER A 181 -17.45 -10.47 0.64
C SER A 181 -18.95 -10.35 0.40
N LEU A 182 -19.55 -9.18 0.65
CA LEU A 182 -20.96 -8.92 0.39
C LEU A 182 -21.29 -9.09 -1.10
N ILE A 183 -20.50 -8.48 -1.99
CA ILE A 183 -20.67 -8.61 -3.44
C ILE A 183 -20.60 -10.08 -3.86
N LYS A 184 -19.58 -10.82 -3.40
CA LYS A 184 -19.38 -12.23 -3.75
C LYS A 184 -20.50 -13.12 -3.26
N GLU A 185 -20.98 -12.93 -2.04
CA GLU A 185 -22.06 -13.71 -1.43
C GLU A 185 -23.35 -13.55 -2.24
N HIS A 186 -23.76 -12.31 -2.52
CA HIS A 186 -25.00 -12.03 -3.24
C HIS A 186 -24.93 -12.40 -4.73
N CYS A 187 -23.78 -12.22 -5.39
CA CYS A 187 -23.60 -12.70 -6.77
C CYS A 187 -23.74 -14.22 -6.87
N ARG A 188 -23.23 -14.96 -5.89
CA ARG A 188 -23.39 -16.42 -5.83
C ARG A 188 -24.85 -16.81 -5.57
N ALA A 189 -25.52 -16.14 -4.63
CA ALA A 189 -26.91 -16.42 -4.29
C ALA A 189 -27.89 -16.17 -5.46
N LYS A 190 -27.74 -15.05 -6.17
CA LYS A 190 -28.58 -14.69 -7.34
C LYS A 190 -28.09 -15.30 -8.66
N ASN A 191 -26.95 -16.00 -8.65
CA ASN A 191 -26.24 -16.48 -9.83
C ASN A 191 -26.07 -15.35 -10.89
N ASN A 192 -25.68 -14.17 -10.40
CA ASN A 192 -25.44 -12.99 -11.21
C ASN A 192 -23.96 -12.94 -11.60
N CYS A 193 -23.68 -12.93 -12.91
CA CYS A 193 -22.33 -12.95 -13.43
C CYS A 193 -21.71 -11.56 -13.39
N ILE A 194 -20.61 -11.42 -12.65
CA ILE A 194 -19.81 -10.18 -12.59
C ILE A 194 -18.34 -10.54 -12.66
N VAL A 195 -17.58 -9.74 -13.39
CA VAL A 195 -16.16 -9.90 -13.57
C VAL A 195 -15.38 -9.13 -12.50
N GLN A 196 -14.40 -9.81 -11.89
CA GLN A 196 -13.44 -9.21 -10.99
C GLN A 196 -12.03 -9.31 -11.59
N LYS A 197 -11.33 -8.18 -11.69
CA LYS A 197 -9.89 -8.14 -11.97
C LYS A 197 -9.14 -8.53 -10.71
N LEU A 198 -8.33 -9.59 -10.76
CA LEU A 198 -7.55 -9.99 -9.58
C LEU A 198 -6.45 -8.98 -9.28
N TYR A 199 -6.03 -8.90 -8.01
CA TYR A 199 -5.04 -7.92 -7.53
C TYR A 199 -3.71 -8.04 -8.28
N TRP A 200 -3.25 -9.27 -8.51
CA TRP A 200 -1.92 -9.58 -9.03
C TRP A 200 -1.98 -10.36 -10.36
N PRO A 201 -0.97 -10.20 -11.24
CA PRO A 201 -1.04 -10.64 -12.65
C PRO A 201 -1.42 -12.10 -12.87
N LEU A 202 -0.96 -12.99 -11.99
CA LEU A 202 -1.12 -14.45 -12.05
C LEU A 202 -1.99 -14.99 -10.91
N ALA A 203 -2.85 -14.16 -10.30
CA ALA A 203 -3.60 -14.50 -9.09
C ALA A 203 -2.70 -14.91 -7.91
N GLN A 204 -1.55 -14.25 -7.76
CA GLN A 204 -0.71 -14.42 -6.58
C GLN A 204 -1.49 -14.07 -5.30
N GLN A 205 -1.02 -14.55 -4.16
CA GLN A 205 -1.67 -14.26 -2.89
C GLN A 205 -1.36 -12.85 -2.42
N ALA A 206 -0.13 -12.37 -2.56
CA ALA A 206 0.30 -11.02 -2.18
C ALA A 206 1.35 -10.50 -3.16
N ALA A 207 1.65 -9.21 -3.11
CA ALA A 207 2.86 -8.65 -3.72
C ALA A 207 3.92 -8.39 -2.64
N VAL A 208 5.20 -8.42 -3.04
CA VAL A 208 6.31 -8.11 -2.14
C VAL A 208 7.16 -7.01 -2.75
N LEU A 209 7.46 -6.00 -1.95
CA LEU A 209 8.35 -4.89 -2.30
C LEU A 209 9.55 -4.90 -1.35
N LEU A 210 10.70 -5.28 -1.88
CA LEU A 210 11.97 -5.12 -1.18
C LEU A 210 12.55 -3.76 -1.54
N SER A 211 13.08 -3.04 -0.56
CA SER A 211 13.66 -1.73 -0.81
C SER A 211 14.72 -1.37 0.22
N HIS A 212 15.63 -0.49 -0.20
CA HIS A 212 16.79 -0.09 0.58
C HIS A 212 16.97 1.42 0.52
N SER A 213 17.13 2.04 1.70
CA SER A 213 17.53 3.44 1.78
C SER A 213 19.07 3.52 1.83
N ILE A 214 19.64 4.41 1.00
CA ILE A 214 21.06 4.73 0.95
C ILE A 214 21.20 6.09 1.63
N ASP A 215 21.48 6.09 2.93
CA ASP A 215 21.56 7.27 3.78
C ASP A 215 22.92 7.42 4.46
N ASP A 216 23.38 6.36 5.11
CA ASP A 216 24.65 6.28 5.85
C ASP A 216 25.55 5.21 5.21
N LEU A 217 26.61 5.65 4.52
CA LEU A 217 27.62 4.80 3.88
C LEU A 217 28.97 4.81 4.62
N GLN A 218 29.20 5.80 5.49
CA GLN A 218 30.44 5.99 6.24
C GLN A 218 30.19 5.75 7.73
N LYS A 219 30.66 4.60 8.22
CA LYS A 219 30.53 4.29 9.66
C LYS A 219 31.49 5.10 10.53
N TRP A 220 32.60 5.54 9.93
CA TRP A 220 33.68 6.21 10.63
C TRP A 220 34.26 7.31 9.74
N ASP A 221 34.30 8.51 10.28
CA ASP A 221 35.15 9.62 9.86
C ASP A 221 36.05 10.01 11.05
N ALA A 222 37.08 10.83 10.82
CA ALA A 222 38.00 11.24 11.88
C ALA A 222 37.27 11.91 13.07
N SER A 223 36.14 12.58 12.81
CA SER A 223 35.25 13.21 13.79
C SER A 223 34.51 12.20 14.66
N SER A 224 33.86 11.20 14.06
CA SER A 224 33.02 10.19 14.71
C SER A 224 33.86 9.16 15.46
N LEU A 225 35.09 8.89 15.03
CA LEU A 225 36.05 8.11 15.82
C LEU A 225 36.35 8.78 17.17
N ILE A 226 36.42 10.12 17.21
CA ILE A 226 36.63 10.91 18.42
C ILE A 226 35.32 11.04 19.22
N LEU A 227 34.20 11.32 18.55
CA LEU A 227 32.89 11.51 19.17
C LEU A 227 32.26 10.22 19.72
N SER A 228 32.72 9.05 19.28
CA SER A 228 32.28 7.74 19.79
C SER A 228 33.04 7.30 21.06
N ILE A 229 34.08 8.01 21.50
CA ILE A 229 34.82 7.70 22.73
C ILE A 229 33.92 7.67 23.98
N PRO A 230 32.99 8.61 24.19
CA PRO A 230 32.05 8.56 25.31
C PRO A 230 31.10 7.35 25.24
N ASP A 231 30.63 6.98 24.03
CA ASP A 231 29.78 5.81 23.83
C ASP A 231 30.54 4.50 24.08
N ASP A 232 31.80 4.41 23.67
CA ASP A 232 32.68 3.27 23.96
C ASP A 232 32.97 3.16 25.46
N LEU A 233 33.21 4.29 26.13
CA LEU A 233 33.35 4.33 27.59
C LEU A 233 32.05 3.89 28.27
N ALA A 234 30.89 4.35 27.80
CA ALA A 234 29.61 3.91 28.32
C ALA A 234 29.39 2.39 28.09
N MET A 235 29.75 1.85 26.94
CA MET A 235 29.69 0.41 26.66
C MET A 235 30.66 -0.40 27.54
N PHE A 236 31.85 0.14 27.83
CA PHE A 236 32.83 -0.44 28.75
C PHE A 236 32.29 -0.48 30.19
N PHE A 237 31.76 0.63 30.70
CA PHE A 237 31.22 0.72 32.07
C PHE A 237 29.88 -0.01 32.25
N THR A 238 29.12 -0.22 31.16
CA THR A 238 27.91 -1.06 31.17
C THR A 238 28.21 -2.55 30.93
N PHE A 239 29.48 -2.96 30.92
CA PHE A 239 29.96 -4.34 30.74
C PHE A 239 29.49 -5.00 29.43
N ARG A 240 29.29 -4.21 28.36
CA ARG A 240 28.85 -4.68 27.03
C ARG A 240 30.03 -5.14 26.17
N TRP A 241 30.85 -6.04 26.70
CA TRP A 241 32.14 -6.43 26.11
C TRP A 241 32.07 -6.95 24.68
N LYS A 242 31.02 -7.68 24.30
CA LYS A 242 30.86 -8.19 22.93
C LYS A 242 30.61 -7.07 21.91
N GLN A 243 29.80 -6.08 22.28
CA GLN A 243 29.47 -4.95 21.43
C GLN A 243 30.66 -3.99 21.35
N LEU A 244 31.33 -3.73 22.48
CA LEU A 244 32.59 -2.99 22.54
C LEU A 244 33.67 -3.62 21.65
N ALA A 245 33.87 -4.94 21.76
CA ALA A 245 34.85 -5.66 20.95
C ALA A 245 34.50 -5.59 19.45
N HIS A 246 33.23 -5.71 19.08
CA HIS A 246 32.78 -5.55 17.70
C HIS A 246 33.03 -4.13 17.17
N THR A 247 32.71 -3.10 17.96
CA THR A 247 32.94 -1.70 17.61
C THR A 247 34.44 -1.40 17.47
N LEU A 248 35.26 -1.83 18.43
CA LEU A 248 36.72 -1.65 18.39
C LEU A 248 37.37 -2.42 17.23
N THR A 249 36.92 -3.64 16.95
CA THR A 249 37.41 -4.42 15.80
C THR A 249 37.05 -3.73 14.50
N GLY A 250 35.82 -3.19 14.39
CA GLY A 250 35.40 -2.39 13.24
C GLY A 250 36.24 -1.10 13.06
N LYS A 251 36.54 -0.37 14.15
CA LYS A 251 37.43 0.80 14.11
C LYS A 251 38.84 0.43 13.63
N ILE A 252 39.39 -0.66 14.16
CA ILE A 252 40.73 -1.16 13.79
C ILE A 252 40.72 -1.57 12.32
N GLN A 253 39.72 -2.33 11.88
CA GLN A 253 39.61 -2.76 10.48
C GLN A 253 39.51 -1.56 9.54
N TYR A 254 38.68 -0.57 9.85
CA TYR A 254 38.61 0.69 9.10
C TYR A 254 39.97 1.38 8.98
N LEU A 255 40.69 1.56 10.10
CA LEU A 255 42.01 2.20 10.15
C LEU A 255 43.10 1.46 9.35
N PHE A 256 42.98 0.13 9.17
CA PHE A 256 43.99 -0.69 8.48
C PHE A 256 43.62 -1.05 7.03
N THR A 257 42.35 -1.08 6.66
CA THR A 257 41.91 -1.54 5.33
C THR A 257 41.08 -0.52 4.56
N ASN A 258 40.77 0.65 5.13
CA ASN A 258 39.87 1.65 4.56
C ASN A 258 38.49 1.06 4.15
N TYR A 259 38.09 -0.03 4.83
CA TYR A 259 36.86 -0.75 4.54
C TYR A 259 35.71 -0.06 5.25
N GLU A 260 34.83 0.59 4.48
CA GLU A 260 33.64 1.23 5.01
C GLU A 260 32.61 0.18 5.41
N LEU A 261 32.43 0.01 6.72
CA LEU A 261 31.56 -1.01 7.29
C LEU A 261 30.08 -0.83 6.89
N ASN A 262 29.66 0.35 6.45
CA ASN A 262 28.29 0.59 6.01
C ASN A 262 28.11 0.38 4.50
N TRP A 263 29.18 0.11 3.73
CA TRP A 263 29.16 -0.19 2.30
C TRP A 263 28.77 -1.65 1.99
N ASN A 264 27.53 -2.03 2.27
CA ASN A 264 27.05 -3.43 2.18
C ASN A 264 26.18 -3.72 0.94
N PHE A 265 26.49 -3.09 -0.20
CA PHE A 265 25.74 -3.28 -1.45
C PHE A 265 25.83 -4.73 -1.95
N ASP A 266 27.04 -5.29 -1.94
CA ASP A 266 27.31 -6.64 -2.43
C ASP A 266 26.53 -7.72 -1.66
N GLU A 267 26.37 -7.57 -0.36
CA GLU A 267 25.64 -8.51 0.48
C GLU A 267 24.17 -8.59 0.08
N PHE A 268 23.48 -7.44 0.00
CA PHE A 268 22.08 -7.40 -0.41
C PHE A 268 21.90 -7.91 -1.85
N LEU A 269 22.68 -7.39 -2.79
CA LEU A 269 22.61 -7.78 -4.20
C LEU A 269 22.85 -9.27 -4.41
N LYS A 270 23.80 -9.86 -3.67
CA LYS A 270 24.08 -11.29 -3.74
C LYS A 270 22.89 -12.13 -3.26
N TYR A 271 22.34 -11.85 -2.08
CA TYR A 271 21.21 -12.62 -1.56
C TYR A 271 19.96 -12.50 -2.44
N GLU A 272 19.70 -11.31 -2.97
CA GLU A 272 18.58 -11.05 -3.87
C GLU A 272 18.72 -11.80 -5.19
N LYS A 273 19.91 -11.71 -5.81
CA LYS A 273 20.22 -12.42 -7.05
C LYS A 273 20.11 -13.94 -6.88
N ASP A 274 20.66 -14.49 -5.80
CA ASP A 274 20.57 -15.92 -5.47
C ASP A 274 19.12 -16.39 -5.26
N SER A 275 18.25 -15.46 -4.85
CA SER A 275 16.81 -15.69 -4.62
C SER A 275 15.93 -15.26 -5.80
N ASN A 276 16.51 -14.79 -6.90
CA ASN A 276 15.81 -14.20 -8.05
C ASN A 276 14.80 -13.11 -7.64
N CYS A 277 15.19 -12.29 -6.68
CA CYS A 277 14.44 -11.14 -6.18
C CYS A 277 15.01 -9.85 -6.75
N ARG A 278 14.19 -8.81 -6.79
CA ARG A 278 14.57 -7.45 -7.20
C ARG A 278 14.01 -6.45 -6.21
N SER A 279 14.72 -5.34 -6.05
CA SER A 279 14.48 -4.33 -5.03
C SER A 279 14.50 -2.93 -5.62
N THR A 280 13.96 -1.97 -4.86
CA THR A 280 14.07 -0.54 -5.16
C THR A 280 15.01 0.15 -4.17
N TYR A 281 16.08 0.74 -4.67
CA TYR A 281 17.06 1.47 -3.88
C TYR A 281 16.71 2.97 -3.91
N PHE A 282 16.77 3.66 -2.77
CA PHE A 282 16.48 5.08 -2.67
C PHE A 282 17.76 5.85 -2.37
N LEU A 283 18.11 6.76 -3.27
CA LEU A 283 19.38 7.48 -3.28
C LEU A 283 19.12 9.00 -3.18
N ALA A 284 19.78 9.67 -2.25
CA ALA A 284 19.81 11.12 -2.16
C ALA A 284 20.84 11.71 -3.13
N THR A 285 20.58 12.92 -3.62
CA THR A 285 21.41 13.57 -4.64
C THR A 285 22.42 14.58 -4.10
N GLU A 286 22.31 14.94 -2.84
CA GLU A 286 23.17 15.92 -2.19
C GLU A 286 23.54 15.41 -0.80
N ALA A 287 24.83 15.57 -0.44
CA ALA A 287 25.30 15.34 0.92
C ALA A 287 24.72 16.38 1.88
N ASN A 288 24.39 15.98 3.10
CA ASN A 288 23.95 16.86 4.18
C ASN A 288 24.20 16.18 5.55
N GLU A 289 23.66 16.71 6.64
CA GLU A 289 23.86 16.14 7.98
C GLU A 289 23.32 14.70 8.13
N GLU A 290 22.34 14.29 7.32
CA GLU A 290 21.76 12.94 7.32
C GLU A 290 22.26 12.06 6.15
N ILE A 291 23.03 12.62 5.20
CA ILE A 291 23.56 11.95 3.99
C ILE A 291 25.07 12.16 3.91
N ASP A 292 25.84 11.11 4.12
CA ASP A 292 27.31 11.19 4.31
C ASP A 292 28.14 10.91 3.04
N TYR A 293 27.50 10.76 1.89
CA TYR A 293 28.16 10.45 0.62
C TYR A 293 27.89 11.50 -0.46
N SER A 294 28.72 11.47 -1.51
CA SER A 294 28.55 12.31 -2.71
C SER A 294 28.25 11.45 -3.93
N LEU A 295 27.34 11.91 -4.80
CA LEU A 295 27.09 11.27 -6.10
C LEU A 295 28.27 11.35 -7.07
N GLU A 296 29.24 12.21 -6.80
CA GLU A 296 30.46 12.33 -7.59
C GLU A 296 31.49 11.23 -7.27
N ASP A 297 31.26 10.45 -6.21
CA ASP A 297 32.11 9.32 -5.83
C ASP A 297 32.10 8.23 -6.92
N PRO A 298 33.24 7.92 -7.56
CA PRO A 298 33.33 6.89 -8.58
C PRO A 298 32.90 5.51 -8.09
N ASP A 299 33.17 5.18 -6.83
CA ASP A 299 32.84 3.87 -6.26
C ASP A 299 31.32 3.73 -6.13
N LEU A 300 30.64 4.80 -5.68
CA LEU A 300 29.17 4.83 -5.62
C LEU A 300 28.54 4.75 -7.00
N GLN A 301 29.14 5.40 -8.01
CA GLN A 301 28.67 5.30 -9.39
C GLN A 301 28.78 3.87 -9.92
N GLU A 302 29.84 3.14 -9.59
CA GLU A 302 29.97 1.73 -9.93
C GLU A 302 28.85 0.90 -9.29
N GLU A 303 28.55 1.13 -8.01
CA GLU A 303 27.46 0.46 -7.30
C GLU A 303 26.09 0.76 -7.92
N ILE A 304 25.82 2.01 -8.31
CA ILE A 304 24.59 2.39 -9.02
C ILE A 304 24.46 1.59 -10.33
N GLN A 305 25.54 1.44 -11.09
CA GLN A 305 25.51 0.64 -12.32
C GLN A 305 25.29 -0.85 -12.02
N LYS A 306 25.89 -1.40 -10.96
CA LYS A 306 25.66 -2.79 -10.52
C LYS A 306 24.20 -3.03 -10.13
N ILE A 307 23.59 -2.11 -9.38
CA ILE A 307 22.17 -2.17 -8.98
C ILE A 307 21.30 -2.25 -10.23
N LEU A 308 21.49 -1.32 -11.18
CA LEU A 308 20.72 -1.28 -12.42
C LEU A 308 20.93 -2.53 -13.30
N HIS A 309 22.18 -3.00 -13.42
CA HIS A 309 22.51 -4.19 -14.22
C HIS A 309 21.85 -5.47 -13.68
N ASN A 310 21.65 -5.56 -12.37
CA ASN A 310 20.91 -6.68 -11.75
C ASN A 310 19.37 -6.55 -11.89
N GLY A 311 18.87 -5.53 -12.60
CA GLY A 311 17.44 -5.33 -12.85
C GLY A 311 16.68 -4.68 -11.70
N ASN A 312 17.39 -4.13 -10.71
CA ASN A 312 16.79 -3.38 -9.61
C ASN A 312 16.41 -1.96 -10.05
N ASP A 313 15.52 -1.32 -9.29
CA ASP A 313 15.08 0.05 -9.53
C ASP A 313 15.78 1.04 -8.59
N ILE A 314 15.88 2.31 -8.99
CA ILE A 314 16.45 3.39 -8.19
C ILE A 314 15.47 4.57 -8.17
N GLY A 315 15.12 5.02 -6.97
CA GLY A 315 14.26 6.19 -6.71
C GLY A 315 14.99 7.28 -5.92
N LEU A 316 14.36 8.46 -5.82
CA LEU A 316 14.89 9.59 -5.07
C LEU A 316 14.64 9.43 -3.57
N LEU A 317 15.69 9.47 -2.77
CA LEU A 317 15.59 9.69 -1.32
C LEU A 317 15.57 11.19 -1.05
N ALA A 318 14.41 11.71 -0.68
CA ALA A 318 14.20 13.12 -0.41
C ALA A 318 14.48 13.44 1.06
N THR A 319 15.35 14.43 1.28
CA THR A 319 15.67 14.97 2.60
C THR A 319 14.86 16.23 2.90
N ALA A 320 14.64 16.53 4.19
CA ALA A 320 13.82 17.66 4.64
C ALA A 320 14.62 18.94 4.93
N ASP A 321 15.90 18.97 4.56
CA ASP A 321 16.84 20.07 4.74
C ASP A 321 16.47 21.32 3.92
N LYS A 322 15.93 21.11 2.71
CA LYS A 322 15.51 22.19 1.80
C LYS A 322 14.08 21.97 1.32
N LEU A 323 13.14 22.74 1.85
CA LEU A 323 11.70 22.57 1.60
C LEU A 323 11.15 23.49 0.48
N THR A 324 11.90 23.66 -0.61
CA THR A 324 11.42 24.42 -1.78
C THR A 324 11.12 23.50 -2.97
N GLN A 325 10.19 23.94 -3.82
CA GLN A 325 9.84 23.20 -5.04
C GLN A 325 11.03 23.09 -5.99
N ASP A 326 11.79 24.18 -6.16
CA ASP A 326 12.93 24.22 -7.07
C ASP A 326 14.01 23.23 -6.63
N ASP A 327 14.31 23.16 -5.33
CA ASP A 327 15.27 22.20 -4.79
C ASP A 327 14.84 20.75 -5.07
N TYR A 328 13.58 20.40 -4.78
CA TYR A 328 13.04 19.06 -5.05
C TYR A 328 13.06 18.72 -6.55
N LEU A 329 12.78 19.69 -7.40
CA LEU A 329 12.80 19.51 -8.85
C LEU A 329 14.25 19.30 -9.36
N THR A 330 15.20 20.08 -8.87
CA THR A 330 16.62 19.92 -9.20
C THR A 330 17.13 18.54 -8.79
N ARG A 331 16.83 18.09 -7.57
CA ARG A 331 17.18 16.73 -7.10
C ARG A 331 16.61 15.65 -8.00
N LYS A 332 15.31 15.76 -8.34
CA LYS A 332 14.67 14.84 -9.30
C LYS A 332 15.37 14.84 -10.65
N GLN A 333 15.72 16.00 -11.21
CA GLN A 333 16.37 16.13 -12.51
C GLN A 333 17.79 15.56 -12.53
N ILE A 334 18.59 15.81 -11.48
CA ILE A 334 19.92 15.22 -11.32
C ILE A 334 19.83 13.69 -11.38
N LEU A 335 18.93 13.11 -10.59
CA LEU A 335 18.80 11.65 -10.52
C LEU A 335 18.25 11.05 -11.82
N LEU A 336 17.27 11.69 -12.47
CA LEU A 336 16.77 11.25 -13.78
C LEU A 336 17.89 11.23 -14.83
N HIS A 337 18.73 12.27 -14.85
CA HIS A 337 19.85 12.37 -15.78
C HIS A 337 20.90 11.28 -15.52
N LEU A 338 21.28 11.07 -14.26
CA LEU A 338 22.23 10.04 -13.86
C LEU A 338 21.75 8.62 -14.23
N LEU A 339 20.46 8.35 -14.05
CA LEU A 339 19.87 7.03 -14.31
C LEU A 339 19.46 6.82 -15.77
N GLY A 340 19.44 7.88 -16.59
CA GLY A 340 18.92 7.81 -17.96
C GLY A 340 17.44 7.42 -18.02
N LYS A 341 16.65 7.81 -17.02
CA LYS A 341 15.21 7.49 -16.91
C LYS A 341 14.34 8.71 -17.16
N GLU A 342 13.10 8.49 -17.56
CA GLU A 342 12.07 9.55 -17.70
C GLU A 342 11.19 9.70 -16.46
N LYS A 343 11.09 8.62 -15.68
CA LYS A 343 10.17 8.46 -14.55
C LYS A 343 10.96 8.06 -13.31
N LEU A 344 10.52 8.55 -12.15
CA LEU A 344 11.19 8.33 -10.87
C LEU A 344 10.16 8.22 -9.75
N GLY A 345 10.43 7.31 -8.81
CA GLY A 345 9.74 7.27 -7.52
C GLY A 345 10.46 8.11 -6.47
N ILE A 346 9.79 8.41 -5.36
CA ILE A 346 10.35 9.17 -4.24
C ILE A 346 10.13 8.45 -2.90
N ARG A 347 11.04 8.64 -1.96
CA ARG A 347 10.86 8.30 -0.55
C ARG A 347 11.32 9.46 0.30
N GLN A 348 10.50 9.86 1.25
CA GLN A 348 10.91 10.80 2.29
C GLN A 348 11.80 10.10 3.32
N LEU A 349 13.02 10.61 3.51
CA LEU A 349 13.95 10.10 4.52
C LEU A 349 13.27 10.09 5.90
N ASN A 350 13.49 9.01 6.65
CA ASN A 350 12.91 8.79 7.98
C ASN A 350 11.37 8.79 8.04
N TYR A 351 10.68 8.76 6.89
CA TYR A 351 9.21 8.77 6.81
C TYR A 351 8.57 9.98 7.53
N LYS A 352 9.32 11.08 7.64
CA LYS A 352 8.86 12.35 8.22
C LYS A 352 8.09 13.12 7.14
N SER A 353 6.81 12.79 6.96
CA SER A 353 5.95 13.43 5.97
C SER A 353 4.78 14.18 6.62
N ASN A 354 4.41 15.32 6.05
CA ASN A 354 3.25 16.12 6.41
C ASN A 354 2.56 16.63 5.13
N ASN A 355 1.44 17.34 5.26
CA ASN A 355 0.69 17.81 4.09
C ASN A 355 1.52 18.74 3.18
N THR A 356 2.37 19.60 3.74
CA THR A 356 3.26 20.47 2.95
C THR A 356 4.25 19.65 2.11
N ILE A 357 4.88 18.63 2.69
CA ILE A 357 5.78 17.73 1.96
C ILE A 357 5.01 16.96 0.88
N ARG A 358 3.83 16.42 1.19
CA ARG A 358 3.00 15.68 0.21
C ARG A 358 2.60 16.56 -0.98
N GLU A 359 2.30 17.84 -0.75
CA GLU A 359 2.02 18.82 -1.80
C GLU A 359 3.27 19.14 -2.63
N LEU A 360 4.43 19.33 -2.00
CA LEU A 360 5.69 19.55 -2.71
C LEU A 360 6.04 18.35 -3.59
N GLN A 361 5.88 17.14 -3.07
CA GLN A 361 6.04 15.90 -3.82
C GLN A 361 5.06 15.85 -5.00
N ASN A 362 3.78 16.21 -4.81
CA ASN A 362 2.82 16.24 -5.91
C ASN A 362 3.24 17.20 -7.04
N LYS A 363 3.77 18.37 -6.70
CA LYS A 363 4.23 19.39 -7.66
C LYS A 363 5.42 18.95 -8.50
N ILE A 364 6.28 18.07 -8.00
CA ILE A 364 7.36 17.48 -8.79
C ILE A 364 6.94 16.22 -9.54
N SER A 365 5.69 15.77 -9.38
CA SER A 365 5.04 14.67 -10.11
C SER A 365 5.91 13.40 -10.20
N PRO A 366 6.22 12.74 -9.06
CA PRO A 366 6.80 11.41 -9.08
C PRO A 366 5.74 10.41 -9.57
N VAL A 367 6.17 9.25 -10.08
CA VAL A 367 5.22 8.18 -10.43
C VAL A 367 4.60 7.58 -9.17
N PHE A 368 5.42 7.43 -8.14
CA PHE A 368 5.00 6.92 -6.86
C PHE A 368 5.83 7.52 -5.72
N SER A 369 5.28 7.46 -4.52
CA SER A 369 5.96 7.73 -3.27
C SER A 369 5.90 6.50 -2.37
N GLN A 370 6.99 6.18 -1.70
CA GLN A 370 7.05 5.15 -0.66
C GLN A 370 7.45 5.79 0.68
N SER A 371 6.70 6.81 1.09
CA SER A 371 7.00 7.71 2.20
C SER A 371 6.10 7.50 3.42
N THR A 372 5.26 6.47 3.41
CA THR A 372 4.31 6.17 4.48
C THR A 372 4.74 4.92 5.26
N ALA A 373 5.17 5.13 6.50
CA ALA A 373 5.46 4.08 7.47
C ALA A 373 5.29 4.63 8.89
N PHE A 374 5.18 3.73 9.86
CA PHE A 374 5.40 4.11 11.26
C PHE A 374 6.89 4.40 11.51
N GLN A 375 7.19 5.28 12.46
CA GLN A 375 8.56 5.65 12.78
C GLN A 375 9.26 4.63 13.68
N SER A 376 8.55 4.09 14.67
CA SER A 376 9.17 3.31 15.77
C SER A 376 8.80 1.82 15.81
N LEU A 377 7.60 1.45 15.36
CA LEU A 377 7.10 0.07 15.42
C LEU A 377 6.48 -0.32 14.08
N PRO A 378 6.50 -1.60 13.69
CA PRO A 378 5.89 -2.03 12.44
C PRO A 378 4.37 -1.96 12.52
N GLY A 379 3.75 -1.76 11.35
CA GLY A 379 2.32 -1.66 11.23
C GLY A 379 1.85 -1.09 9.90
N TYR A 380 0.54 -1.02 9.76
CA TYR A 380 -0.18 -0.43 8.64
C TYR A 380 -0.48 1.03 8.95
N LYS A 381 0.44 1.94 8.60
CA LYS A 381 0.20 3.38 8.77
C LYS A 381 -1.02 3.77 7.92
N ASN A 382 -1.93 4.54 8.51
CA ASN A 382 -3.26 4.85 7.96
C ASN A 382 -4.14 3.61 7.70
N GLY A 383 -3.79 2.45 8.25
CA GLY A 383 -4.53 1.20 8.08
C GLY A 383 -4.42 0.59 6.68
N MET A 384 -3.44 0.98 5.85
CA MET A 384 -3.35 0.58 4.44
C MET A 384 -2.18 -0.36 4.16
N SER A 385 -2.41 -1.35 3.28
CA SER A 385 -1.35 -2.14 2.64
C SER A 385 -1.45 -2.27 1.11
N LEU A 386 -2.31 -1.48 0.47
CA LEU A 386 -2.48 -1.48 -0.99
C LEU A 386 -2.16 -0.09 -1.56
N PRO A 387 -1.84 0.05 -2.86
CA PRO A 387 -1.57 1.34 -3.47
C PRO A 387 -2.78 2.27 -3.43
N TRP A 388 -2.56 3.54 -3.14
CA TRP A 388 -3.61 4.57 -3.21
C TRP A 388 -3.04 5.90 -3.69
N GLN A 389 -3.91 6.82 -4.11
CA GLN A 389 -3.51 8.19 -4.42
C GLN A 389 -3.98 9.08 -3.26
N PRO A 390 -3.09 9.61 -2.40
CA PRO A 390 -3.51 10.33 -1.19
C PRO A 390 -4.49 11.48 -1.46
N TRP A 391 -5.40 11.74 -0.53
CA TRP A 391 -6.25 12.94 -0.57
C TRP A 391 -5.68 14.00 0.37
N VAL A 392 -5.15 15.09 -0.19
CA VAL A 392 -4.53 16.17 0.60
C VAL A 392 -5.17 17.50 0.21
N ASN A 393 -5.56 18.30 1.21
CA ASN A 393 -6.10 19.65 1.04
C ASN A 393 -7.23 19.75 -0.02
N GLY A 394 -8.15 18.78 -0.03
CA GLY A 394 -9.33 18.77 -0.89
C GLY A 394 -9.08 18.28 -2.32
N THR A 395 -7.90 17.74 -2.60
CA THR A 395 -7.53 17.23 -3.93
C THR A 395 -6.85 15.87 -3.83
N LYS A 396 -7.15 14.99 -4.79
CA LYS A 396 -6.45 13.72 -4.98
C LYS A 396 -5.08 13.97 -5.59
N MET A 397 -4.01 13.42 -5.00
CA MET A 397 -2.66 13.50 -5.56
C MET A 397 -2.53 12.70 -6.85
N ASP A 398 -1.57 13.06 -7.71
CA ASP A 398 -1.36 12.40 -9.00
C ASP A 398 -0.48 11.14 -8.88
N TYR A 399 0.38 11.09 -7.86
CA TYR A 399 1.26 9.95 -7.60
C TYR A 399 0.58 8.85 -6.78
N TRP A 400 1.06 7.62 -6.93
CA TRP A 400 0.67 6.50 -6.07
C TRP A 400 1.51 6.45 -4.80
N GLU A 401 0.88 6.34 -3.65
CA GLU A 401 1.56 6.03 -2.39
C GLU A 401 1.60 4.51 -2.20
N LEU A 402 2.79 4.01 -1.89
CA LEU A 402 3.07 2.62 -1.53
C LEU A 402 3.43 2.56 -0.05
N PRO A 403 2.68 1.84 0.79
CA PRO A 403 2.97 1.76 2.22
C PRO A 403 4.26 0.97 2.46
N THR A 404 5.03 1.28 3.50
CA THR A 404 6.12 0.45 4.03
C THR A 404 5.71 -0.14 5.38
N ILE A 405 5.70 -1.47 5.49
CA ILE A 405 5.16 -2.18 6.66
C ILE A 405 6.27 -2.54 7.66
N TYR A 406 7.45 -2.90 7.16
CA TYR A 406 8.55 -3.39 7.99
C TYR A 406 9.84 -2.64 7.68
N ARG A 407 10.58 -2.27 8.72
CA ARG A 407 11.84 -1.52 8.63
C ARG A 407 12.88 -2.14 9.54
N ASP A 408 14.14 -2.00 9.18
CA ASP A 408 15.27 -2.31 10.06
C ASP A 408 15.25 -1.50 11.36
N GLU A 409 14.77 -0.25 11.31
CA GLU A 409 14.62 0.65 12.46
C GLU A 409 13.76 0.01 13.57
N TYR A 410 12.76 -0.80 13.22
CA TYR A 410 11.88 -1.46 14.18
C TYR A 410 12.58 -2.54 15.01
N LEU A 411 13.77 -2.96 14.58
CA LEU A 411 14.60 -3.90 15.33
C LEU A 411 15.37 -3.19 16.44
N LYS A 412 15.49 -1.86 16.41
CA LYS A 412 16.19 -1.07 17.44
C LYS A 412 15.26 -0.88 18.65
N ILE A 413 15.68 -1.39 19.81
CA ILE A 413 15.00 -1.15 21.10
C ILE A 413 15.48 0.16 21.71
N ASN A 414 16.79 0.43 21.61
CA ASN A 414 17.42 1.68 21.98
C ASN A 414 18.74 1.81 21.20
N LYS A 415 19.49 2.91 21.42
CA LYS A 415 20.76 3.20 20.75
C LYS A 415 21.75 2.03 20.72
N HIS A 416 21.67 1.10 21.69
CA HIS A 416 22.63 0.01 21.83
C HIS A 416 22.01 -1.39 21.84
N ASN A 417 20.68 -1.53 21.78
CA ASN A 417 20.00 -2.83 21.87
C ASN A 417 19.12 -3.07 20.66
N TYR A 418 19.20 -4.29 20.14
CA TYR A 418 18.31 -4.78 19.10
C TYR A 418 17.42 -5.90 19.66
N LEU A 419 16.28 -6.09 19.01
CA LEU A 419 15.41 -7.23 19.20
C LEU A 419 16.18 -8.53 18.98
N GLN A 420 15.83 -9.62 19.68
CA GLN A 420 16.48 -10.90 19.44
C GLN A 420 16.06 -11.47 18.08
N LEU A 421 16.94 -12.27 17.45
CA LEU A 421 16.70 -12.83 16.13
C LEU A 421 15.37 -13.59 16.03
N GLU A 422 15.01 -14.39 17.03
CA GLU A 422 13.77 -15.18 16.99
C GLU A 422 12.52 -14.31 17.09
N ASP A 423 12.55 -13.26 17.91
CA ASP A 423 11.47 -12.28 17.99
C ASP A 423 11.35 -11.48 16.68
N ALA A 424 12.49 -11.09 16.08
CA ALA A 424 12.53 -10.41 14.79
C ALA A 424 11.94 -11.28 13.66
N LYS A 425 12.31 -12.56 13.61
CA LYS A 425 11.72 -13.53 12.67
C LYS A 425 10.21 -13.69 12.89
N HIS A 426 9.78 -13.78 14.16
CA HIS A 426 8.36 -13.91 14.49
C HIS A 426 7.56 -12.68 14.02
N GLN A 427 8.06 -11.48 14.30
CA GLN A 427 7.44 -10.22 13.88
C GLN A 427 7.35 -10.11 12.37
N LEU A 428 8.46 -10.35 11.66
CA LEU A 428 8.50 -10.33 10.19
C LEU A 428 7.53 -11.35 9.59
N LYS A 429 7.54 -12.60 10.08
CA LYS A 429 6.63 -13.65 9.61
C LYS A 429 5.16 -13.29 9.82
N LYS A 430 4.83 -12.67 10.96
CA LYS A 430 3.46 -12.24 11.27
C LYS A 430 2.92 -11.26 10.22
N PHE A 431 3.68 -10.22 9.89
CA PHE A 431 3.24 -9.24 8.88
C PHE A 431 3.20 -9.84 7.47
N PHE A 432 4.17 -10.69 7.13
CA PHE A 432 4.18 -11.40 5.85
C PHE A 432 2.94 -12.31 5.69
N GLN A 433 2.61 -13.10 6.71
CA GLN A 433 1.40 -13.94 6.71
C GLN A 433 0.12 -13.11 6.65
N ASN A 434 0.10 -11.94 7.27
CA ASN A 434 -1.05 -11.07 7.19
C ASN A 434 -1.26 -10.54 5.77
N ALA A 435 -0.19 -10.10 5.10
CA ALA A 435 -0.26 -9.67 3.69
C ALA A 435 -0.78 -10.77 2.76
N LEU A 436 -0.33 -12.02 2.94
CA LEU A 436 -0.86 -13.18 2.20
C LEU A 436 -2.36 -13.38 2.40
N ARG A 437 -2.86 -13.11 3.61
CA ARG A 437 -4.27 -13.31 3.98
C ARG A 437 -5.18 -12.19 3.47
N THR A 438 -4.68 -10.96 3.43
CA THR A 438 -5.44 -9.77 2.98
C THR A 438 -5.24 -9.44 1.51
N HIS A 439 -4.45 -10.25 0.80
CA HIS A 439 -4.04 -10.01 -0.58
C HIS A 439 -3.26 -8.73 -0.86
N SER A 440 -2.59 -8.20 0.17
CA SER A 440 -1.98 -6.88 0.14
C SER A 440 -0.49 -6.93 -0.22
N ILE A 441 0.17 -5.77 -0.15
CA ILE A 441 1.61 -5.64 -0.37
C ILE A 441 2.33 -5.89 0.95
N PHE A 442 3.35 -6.76 0.94
CA PHE A 442 4.35 -6.83 2.00
C PHE A 442 5.60 -6.05 1.58
N SER A 443 5.80 -4.88 2.18
CA SER A 443 6.87 -3.95 1.82
C SER A 443 7.86 -3.76 2.95
N THR A 444 9.15 -3.78 2.61
CA THR A 444 10.24 -3.65 3.58
C THR A 444 11.23 -2.57 3.19
N ASP A 445 11.74 -1.82 4.16
CA ASP A 445 12.89 -0.92 4.00
C ASP A 445 14.03 -1.34 4.91
N PHE A 446 15.15 -1.76 4.34
CA PHE A 446 16.39 -2.05 5.06
C PHE A 446 17.48 -1.10 4.57
N THR A 447 17.98 -0.24 5.45
CA THR A 447 19.12 0.64 5.10
C THR A 447 20.34 -0.19 4.67
N ILE A 448 21.19 0.33 3.79
CA ILE A 448 22.42 -0.38 3.39
C ILE A 448 23.31 -0.62 4.63
N ALA A 449 23.39 0.36 5.53
CA ALA A 449 24.11 0.24 6.80
C ALA A 449 23.56 -0.86 7.72
N SER A 450 22.29 -1.26 7.58
CA SER A 450 21.64 -2.24 8.45
C SER A 450 22.35 -3.59 8.49
N PHE A 451 23.02 -3.96 7.40
CA PHE A 451 23.70 -5.24 7.27
C PHE A 451 24.86 -5.38 8.26
N SER A 452 25.58 -4.27 8.51
CA SER A 452 26.67 -4.22 9.49
C SER A 452 26.21 -3.79 10.88
N ASN A 453 25.18 -2.94 10.96
CA ASN A 453 24.65 -2.41 12.22
C ASN A 453 23.86 -3.47 13.00
N ILE A 454 23.22 -4.41 12.31
CA ILE A 454 22.44 -5.48 12.93
C ILE A 454 23.20 -6.80 12.78
N SER A 455 23.78 -7.26 13.89
CA SER A 455 24.66 -8.46 13.94
C SER A 455 24.09 -9.75 13.34
N TYR A 456 22.76 -9.88 13.24
CA TYR A 456 22.08 -11.06 12.71
C TYR A 456 21.42 -10.82 11.35
N MET A 457 21.69 -9.71 10.66
CA MET A 457 21.06 -9.40 9.37
C MET A 457 21.37 -10.47 8.31
N ASN A 458 22.59 -11.02 8.34
CA ASN A 458 23.00 -12.18 7.54
C ASN A 458 22.20 -13.47 7.78
N LYS A 459 21.33 -13.51 8.81
CA LYS A 459 20.38 -14.60 9.07
C LYS A 459 18.94 -14.17 8.85
N LEU A 460 18.60 -12.92 9.20
CA LEU A 460 17.24 -12.40 9.07
C LEU A 460 16.86 -12.15 7.60
N TYR A 461 17.73 -11.53 6.81
CA TYR A 461 17.42 -11.22 5.42
C TYR A 461 17.26 -12.50 4.57
N PRO A 462 18.14 -13.52 4.65
CA PRO A 462 17.90 -14.78 3.96
C PRO A 462 16.64 -15.52 4.44
N TYR A 463 16.25 -15.36 5.72
CA TYR A 463 15.00 -15.89 6.22
C TYR A 463 13.78 -15.24 5.56
N LEU A 464 13.80 -13.91 5.38
CA LEU A 464 12.77 -13.19 4.64
C LEU A 464 12.68 -13.69 3.19
N LEU A 465 13.81 -13.79 2.48
CA LEU A 465 13.84 -14.28 1.10
C LEU A 465 13.34 -15.73 0.99
N ALA A 466 13.62 -16.58 1.98
CA ALA A 466 13.10 -17.93 2.03
C ALA A 466 11.57 -17.97 2.23
N LEU A 467 11.01 -17.10 3.09
CA LEU A 467 9.55 -16.97 3.25
C LEU A 467 8.89 -16.57 1.93
N ILE A 468 9.47 -15.58 1.25
CA ILE A 468 9.04 -15.09 -0.05
C ILE A 468 9.04 -16.24 -1.08
N LYS A 469 10.17 -16.93 -1.25
CA LYS A 469 10.33 -18.01 -2.23
C LYS A 469 9.39 -19.20 -1.97
N SER A 470 9.01 -19.43 -0.72
CA SER A 470 8.09 -20.51 -0.33
C SER A 470 6.61 -20.19 -0.58
N SER A 471 6.28 -18.96 -0.93
CA SER A 471 4.89 -18.47 -1.05
C SER A 471 4.57 -18.06 -2.49
N ASN A 472 3.29 -18.09 -2.86
CA ASN A 472 2.85 -17.61 -4.18
C ASN A 472 2.71 -16.09 -4.17
N THR A 473 3.81 -15.37 -4.32
CA THR A 473 3.88 -13.90 -4.26
C THR A 473 4.30 -13.27 -5.59
N TYR A 474 3.78 -12.08 -5.88
CA TYR A 474 4.25 -11.25 -6.98
C TYR A 474 5.48 -10.44 -6.54
N LEU A 475 6.65 -10.79 -7.09
CA LEU A 475 7.92 -10.13 -6.79
C LEU A 475 8.20 -9.07 -7.83
N THR A 476 8.41 -7.84 -7.37
CA THR A 476 8.39 -6.67 -8.24
C THR A 476 9.13 -5.52 -7.58
N THR A 477 9.64 -4.60 -8.38
CA THR A 477 10.12 -3.31 -7.88
C THR A 477 8.94 -2.36 -7.66
N ALA A 478 9.13 -1.27 -6.92
CA ALA A 478 8.07 -0.31 -6.66
C ALA A 478 7.50 0.33 -7.95
N GLY A 479 8.37 0.65 -8.93
CA GLY A 479 7.95 1.19 -10.22
C GLY A 479 7.14 0.20 -11.06
N GLU A 480 7.56 -1.06 -11.10
CA GLU A 480 6.83 -2.12 -11.82
C GLU A 480 5.47 -2.44 -11.19
N LEU A 481 5.37 -2.41 -9.85
CA LEU A 481 4.09 -2.60 -9.16
C LEU A 481 3.09 -1.51 -9.56
N VAL A 482 3.54 -0.26 -9.60
CA VAL A 482 2.69 0.88 -9.94
C VAL A 482 2.29 0.84 -11.41
N ASP A 483 3.23 0.51 -12.31
CA ASP A 483 2.93 0.30 -13.72
C ASP A 483 1.88 -0.80 -13.92
N TRP A 484 2.01 -1.94 -13.24
CA TRP A 484 0.99 -2.99 -13.22
C TRP A 484 -0.36 -2.46 -12.73
N TRP A 485 -0.36 -1.75 -11.60
CA TRP A 485 -1.58 -1.24 -10.97
C TRP A 485 -2.35 -0.29 -11.90
N GLU A 486 -1.63 0.60 -12.57
CA GLU A 486 -2.20 1.53 -13.55
C GLU A 486 -2.74 0.81 -14.79
N LYS A 487 -1.95 -0.08 -15.40
CA LYS A 487 -2.36 -0.85 -16.59
C LYS A 487 -3.59 -1.71 -16.29
N ARG A 488 -3.62 -2.39 -15.14
CA ARG A 488 -4.78 -3.16 -14.65
C ARG A 488 -6.04 -2.28 -14.57
N ASN A 489 -5.90 -1.06 -14.07
CA ASN A 489 -7.04 -0.13 -13.94
C ASN A 489 -7.54 0.36 -15.31
N ARG A 490 -6.67 0.48 -16.32
CA ARG A 490 -7.03 0.90 -17.68
C ARG A 490 -7.72 -0.18 -18.52
N VAL A 491 -7.56 -1.47 -18.22
CA VAL A 491 -8.30 -2.55 -18.89
C VAL A 491 -9.80 -2.31 -18.78
N THR A 492 -10.52 -2.25 -19.90
CA THR A 492 -11.98 -2.06 -19.87
C THR A 492 -12.70 -3.39 -20.02
N ILE A 493 -13.86 -3.51 -19.37
CA ILE A 493 -14.69 -4.73 -19.38
C ILE A 493 -16.12 -4.32 -19.71
N ASN A 494 -16.69 -4.93 -20.73
CA ASN A 494 -18.08 -4.74 -21.11
C ASN A 494 -18.84 -6.06 -20.92
N GLU A 495 -19.81 -6.05 -20.01
CA GLU A 495 -20.57 -7.23 -19.64
C GLU A 495 -21.94 -7.19 -20.35
N SER A 496 -22.27 -8.25 -21.09
CA SER A 496 -23.61 -8.53 -21.62
C SER A 496 -24.12 -9.86 -21.04
N GLU A 497 -25.34 -10.27 -21.40
CA GLU A 497 -25.95 -11.51 -20.86
C GLU A 497 -25.13 -12.76 -21.22
N ASP A 498 -24.65 -12.83 -22.46
CA ASP A 498 -23.98 -14.02 -23.00
C ASP A 498 -22.49 -13.82 -23.27
N GLN A 499 -21.98 -12.58 -23.18
CA GLN A 499 -20.61 -12.26 -23.55
C GLN A 499 -19.98 -11.22 -22.63
N ILE A 500 -18.69 -11.39 -22.34
CA ILE A 500 -17.85 -10.42 -21.64
C ILE A 500 -16.73 -10.00 -22.59
N GLY A 501 -16.77 -8.75 -23.03
CA GLY A 501 -15.71 -8.14 -23.84
C GLY A 501 -14.64 -7.48 -22.96
N LEU A 502 -13.38 -7.68 -23.32
CA LEU A 502 -12.20 -7.12 -22.68
C LEU A 502 -11.39 -6.34 -23.70
N MET A 503 -10.94 -5.14 -23.33
CA MET A 503 -10.01 -4.34 -24.14
C MET A 503 -8.77 -4.01 -23.31
N PHE A 504 -7.60 -4.33 -23.85
CA PHE A 504 -6.31 -4.14 -23.23
C PHE A 504 -5.58 -2.98 -23.90
N PRO A 505 -5.59 -1.76 -23.33
CA PRO A 505 -4.95 -0.60 -23.95
C PRO A 505 -3.41 -0.63 -23.90
N ASP A 506 -2.83 -1.52 -23.09
CA ASP A 506 -1.39 -1.58 -22.83
C ASP A 506 -0.85 -3.00 -23.01
N ASP A 507 0.46 -3.10 -23.27
CA ASP A 507 1.19 -4.36 -23.18
C ASP A 507 1.18 -4.88 -21.72
N LEU A 508 0.80 -6.14 -21.57
CA LEU A 508 0.72 -6.84 -20.29
C LEU A 508 1.28 -8.25 -20.41
N ASP A 509 2.27 -8.59 -19.57
CA ASP A 509 2.84 -9.94 -19.56
C ASP A 509 1.81 -10.97 -19.15
N ASN A 510 1.01 -10.67 -18.13
CA ASN A 510 -0.04 -11.53 -17.62
C ASN A 510 -1.20 -10.71 -17.07
N PHE A 511 -2.41 -11.23 -17.21
CA PHE A 511 -3.59 -10.64 -16.62
C PHE A 511 -4.59 -11.73 -16.24
N THR A 512 -5.17 -11.64 -15.04
CA THR A 512 -6.10 -12.65 -14.55
C THR A 512 -7.41 -12.03 -14.08
N LEU A 513 -8.50 -12.66 -14.51
CA LEU A 513 -9.87 -12.34 -14.12
C LEU A 513 -10.50 -13.49 -13.35
N PHE A 514 -11.51 -13.16 -12.55
CA PHE A 514 -12.37 -14.12 -11.88
C PHE A 514 -13.84 -13.79 -12.15
N LEU A 515 -14.62 -14.79 -12.56
CA LEU A 515 -16.05 -14.64 -12.81
C LEU A 515 -16.88 -15.05 -11.58
N LEU A 516 -17.70 -14.15 -11.06
CA LEU A 516 -18.68 -14.41 -10.01
C LEU A 516 -19.97 -15.02 -10.60
N GLY A 517 -20.81 -15.64 -9.76
CA GLY A 517 -22.15 -16.11 -10.19
C GLY A 517 -22.19 -17.41 -10.98
N ASN A 518 -21.23 -18.33 -10.75
CA ASN A 518 -21.11 -19.66 -11.37
C ASN A 518 -21.43 -19.73 -12.88
N PRO A 519 -20.86 -18.84 -13.71
CA PRO A 519 -21.10 -18.87 -15.14
C PRO A 519 -20.42 -20.09 -15.76
N LYS A 520 -21.06 -20.66 -16.78
CA LYS A 520 -20.43 -21.69 -17.62
C LYS A 520 -19.74 -21.00 -18.78
N ILE A 521 -18.42 -21.15 -18.86
CA ILE A 521 -17.61 -20.57 -19.93
C ILE A 521 -17.64 -21.54 -21.11
N LYS A 522 -18.19 -21.11 -22.24
CA LYS A 522 -18.22 -21.88 -23.48
C LYS A 522 -16.88 -21.83 -24.19
N GLU A 523 -16.36 -20.62 -24.42
CA GLU A 523 -15.07 -20.39 -25.07
C GLU A 523 -14.52 -18.99 -24.74
N VAL A 524 -13.22 -18.81 -24.98
CA VAL A 524 -12.56 -17.49 -25.02
C VAL A 524 -12.06 -17.28 -26.43
N ALA A 525 -12.64 -16.30 -27.12
CA ALA A 525 -12.34 -15.94 -28.50
C ALA A 525 -11.35 -14.77 -28.57
N GLU A 526 -10.81 -14.54 -29.76
CA GLU A 526 -9.86 -13.47 -30.13
C GLU A 526 -8.46 -13.57 -29.49
N MET A 527 -8.31 -14.22 -28.33
CA MET A 527 -7.02 -14.39 -27.66
C MET A 527 -6.88 -15.73 -26.93
N PRO A 528 -5.68 -16.34 -26.93
CA PRO A 528 -5.43 -17.53 -26.14
C PRO A 528 -5.49 -17.19 -24.65
N ALA A 529 -6.29 -17.95 -23.90
CA ALA A 529 -6.41 -17.83 -22.46
C ALA A 529 -6.45 -19.22 -21.80
N LYS A 530 -5.92 -19.31 -20.59
CA LYS A 530 -6.03 -20.50 -19.76
C LYS A 530 -7.22 -20.35 -18.82
N VAL A 531 -8.18 -21.26 -18.93
CA VAL A 531 -9.39 -21.29 -18.08
C VAL A 531 -9.24 -22.36 -17.01
N LYS A 532 -9.45 -22.01 -15.74
CA LYS A 532 -9.47 -22.93 -14.60
C LYS A 532 -10.65 -22.61 -13.70
N GLY A 533 -11.76 -23.34 -13.87
CA GLY A 533 -13.02 -23.00 -13.21
C GLY A 533 -13.48 -21.60 -13.65
N ASN A 534 -13.72 -20.71 -12.70
CA ASN A 534 -14.13 -19.33 -12.98
C ASN A 534 -12.95 -18.36 -13.17
N GLN A 535 -11.71 -18.84 -13.13
CA GLN A 535 -10.52 -18.03 -13.34
C GLN A 535 -10.07 -18.10 -14.80
N ILE A 536 -9.80 -16.94 -15.39
CA ILE A 536 -9.32 -16.81 -16.77
C ILE A 536 -8.00 -16.04 -16.75
N GLN A 537 -6.97 -16.64 -17.32
CA GLN A 537 -5.62 -16.08 -17.34
C GLN A 537 -5.17 -15.85 -18.79
N PHE A 538 -4.77 -14.61 -19.07
CA PHE A 538 -4.17 -14.18 -20.32
C PHE A 538 -2.66 -13.98 -20.12
N SER A 539 -1.88 -14.23 -21.18
CA SER A 539 -0.42 -14.06 -21.18
C SER A 539 0.04 -13.42 -22.49
N ASN A 540 1.13 -12.65 -22.44
CA ASN A 540 1.74 -11.95 -23.58
C ASN A 540 0.73 -11.07 -24.34
N ILE A 541 -0.07 -10.28 -23.61
CA ILE A 541 -1.07 -9.39 -24.17
C ILE A 541 -0.39 -8.20 -24.82
N LYS A 542 -0.78 -7.89 -26.05
CA LYS A 542 -0.34 -6.70 -26.77
C LYS A 542 -1.30 -5.53 -26.55
N ALA A 543 -0.77 -4.31 -26.56
CA ALA A 543 -1.60 -3.11 -26.59
C ALA A 543 -2.67 -3.18 -27.69
N ASP A 544 -3.83 -2.60 -27.39
CA ASP A 544 -5.04 -2.58 -28.19
C ASP A 544 -5.66 -3.96 -28.51
N SER A 545 -5.23 -5.03 -27.82
CA SER A 545 -5.84 -6.35 -27.98
C SER A 545 -7.24 -6.43 -27.38
N ILE A 546 -8.09 -7.27 -27.96
CA ILE A 546 -9.46 -7.52 -27.51
C ILE A 546 -9.61 -9.01 -27.23
N ALA A 547 -10.26 -9.36 -26.12
CA ALA A 547 -10.67 -10.72 -25.84
C ALA A 547 -12.18 -10.78 -25.58
N VAL A 548 -12.83 -11.86 -26.01
CA VAL A 548 -14.27 -12.06 -25.80
C VAL A 548 -14.47 -13.40 -25.09
N ILE A 549 -15.07 -13.37 -23.91
CA ILE A 549 -15.44 -14.56 -23.16
C ILE A 549 -16.91 -14.84 -23.46
N VAL A 550 -17.21 -15.98 -24.07
CA VAL A 550 -18.56 -16.41 -24.40
C VAL A 550 -19.07 -17.33 -23.30
N LEU A 551 -20.23 -17.00 -22.73
CA LEU A 551 -20.90 -17.78 -21.71
C LEU A 551 -21.91 -18.74 -22.37
N GLU A 552 -22.15 -19.90 -21.77
CA GLU A 552 -23.31 -20.71 -22.16
C GLU A 552 -24.58 -19.99 -21.71
N GLY A 553 -25.52 -19.79 -22.64
CA GLY A 553 -26.85 -19.24 -22.32
C GLY A 553 -27.54 -20.08 -21.24
N LYS A 554 -28.35 -19.40 -20.41
CA LYS A 554 -29.11 -20.04 -19.33
C LYS A 554 -30.12 -21.06 -19.83
#